data_AF-A0A161ASY8-F1
#
_entry.id   AF-A0A161ASY8-F1
#
_cell.length_a   1.000
_cell.length_b   1.000
_cell.length_c   1.000
_cell.angle_alpha   90.00
_cell.angle_beta   90.00
_cell.angle_gamma   90.00
#
_symmetry.space_group_name_H-M   'P 1'
#
loop_
_entity.id
_entity.type
_entity.pdbx_description
1 polymer ?
#
loop_
_entity_poly.entity_id
_entity_poly.type
_entity_poly.pdbx_seq_one_letter_code
_entity_poly.pdbx_strand_id
1 'polypeptide(L)'
;MNTRTKIVSVSMLLIALTVTIPQLTTTVYGAGGHDNENRVVTDQDRDKENNQDKRREEQRKRQEELKKLIQHVVKVEIKEEAVASQEALETLLNKLPISILEMYQAIGGRVVVVDGDITKSDELKGLTEKQVKDSEGNTVFLNQYYVYAKKEKTPVLVIQASEEYGHQIEKDKNVYYEIGKMMVRDVLKPEVIESQTFIDVLKKIQADEDASHLLLSQELQQHKEEFTVNYIQEHPEEVQDVFARIFSYYIEPHSMEALKLYAADAFKYMETINWTELKEKITRNRFLEFSLANEATVWGEQQFKKWKLNQKEQKVLTEYTKYAGTFNKPLREANGDLERIPIETKKNIVTLDAALEKSKISNDIILYRGDDFSLFGKDVEKLIDTNGKISEEQFEIVKHKYKGKDRTEHGYLSTSIFNGTQFGGRPIITKFKVLQGSPGGYIDSISYFKGQYELLLPRNTTYIIKDMYIKKSEKTNGMDQIIIEALVKPTTQS
;
A
#
# COMPACT_ATOMS: atom_id res chain seq x y z
N MET A 1 40.00 21.42 -52.39
CA MET A 1 40.75 20.83 -51.26
C MET A 1 39.72 20.26 -50.30
N ASN A 2 39.58 18.93 -50.31
CA ASN A 2 38.64 18.17 -49.48
C ASN A 2 39.30 17.83 -48.15
N THR A 3 38.74 18.30 -47.04
CA THR A 3 39.15 17.90 -45.69
C THR A 3 38.26 16.74 -45.24
N ARG A 4 38.89 15.56 -45.14
CA ARG A 4 38.32 14.28 -44.71
C ARG A 4 37.98 14.30 -43.22
N THR A 5 36.73 14.06 -42.88
CA THR A 5 36.30 13.61 -41.55
C THR A 5 36.62 12.12 -41.42
N LYS A 6 37.49 11.75 -40.46
CA LYS A 6 37.76 10.35 -40.11
C LYS A 6 36.61 9.84 -39.25
N ILE A 7 35.79 8.96 -39.82
CA ILE A 7 34.87 8.09 -39.10
C ILE A 7 35.71 6.92 -38.58
N VAL A 8 35.86 6.80 -37.26
CA VAL A 8 36.43 5.61 -36.63
C VAL A 8 35.28 4.65 -36.37
N SER A 9 35.17 3.66 -37.25
CA SER A 9 34.36 2.46 -37.06
C SER A 9 34.96 1.64 -35.92
N VAL A 10 34.26 1.57 -34.79
CA VAL A 10 34.56 0.58 -33.75
C VAL A 10 33.78 -0.67 -34.11
N SER A 11 34.49 -1.61 -34.71
CA SER A 11 33.98 -2.94 -35.01
C SER A 11 33.74 -3.70 -33.69
N MET A 12 32.51 -4.15 -33.46
CA MET A 12 32.18 -5.11 -32.40
C MET A 12 32.98 -6.38 -32.61
N LEU A 13 33.97 -6.61 -31.74
CA LEU A 13 34.59 -7.91 -31.57
C LEU A 13 33.68 -8.73 -30.64
N LEU A 14 32.92 -9.67 -31.20
CA LEU A 14 32.25 -10.72 -30.43
C LEU A 14 33.33 -11.52 -29.70
N ILE A 15 33.51 -11.29 -28.40
CA ILE A 15 34.19 -12.23 -27.51
C ILE A 15 33.08 -13.11 -26.95
N ALA A 16 33.08 -14.37 -27.38
CA ALA A 16 32.30 -15.42 -26.73
C ALA A 16 32.81 -15.56 -25.28
N LEU A 17 32.05 -15.03 -24.32
CA LEU A 17 32.22 -15.36 -22.91
C LEU A 17 31.72 -16.78 -22.71
N THR A 18 32.65 -17.73 -22.76
CA THR A 18 32.49 -19.01 -22.08
C THR A 18 32.38 -18.70 -20.59
N VAL A 19 31.30 -19.14 -19.95
CA VAL A 19 31.12 -19.04 -18.50
C VAL A 19 32.17 -19.92 -17.84
N THR A 20 33.33 -19.36 -17.52
CA THR A 20 34.27 -19.96 -16.58
C THR A 20 33.81 -19.59 -15.18
N ILE A 21 33.13 -20.54 -14.54
CA ILE A 21 32.95 -20.56 -13.10
C ILE A 21 34.35 -20.44 -12.47
N PRO A 22 34.60 -19.52 -11.53
CA PRO A 22 35.88 -19.48 -10.84
C PRO A 22 36.03 -20.77 -10.03
N GLN A 23 36.83 -21.70 -10.53
CA GLN A 23 37.43 -22.72 -9.71
C GLN A 23 38.40 -22.00 -8.77
N LEU A 24 38.08 -22.03 -7.47
CA LEU A 24 39.02 -21.74 -6.40
C LEU A 24 40.21 -22.72 -6.54
N THR A 25 41.26 -22.29 -7.24
CA THR A 25 42.55 -22.98 -7.24
C THR A 25 43.23 -22.69 -5.91
N THR A 26 43.17 -23.66 -5.01
CA THR A 26 44.11 -23.72 -3.89
C THR A 26 45.44 -24.17 -4.45
N THR A 27 46.42 -23.26 -4.47
CA THR A 27 47.82 -23.59 -4.75
C THR A 27 48.35 -24.47 -3.63
N VAL A 28 48.51 -25.76 -3.91
CA VAL A 28 49.31 -26.68 -3.09
C VAL A 28 50.63 -26.88 -3.83
N TYR A 29 51.71 -26.34 -3.27
CA TYR A 29 53.07 -26.74 -3.66
C TYR A 29 53.28 -28.20 -3.24
N GLY A 30 53.65 -29.03 -4.21
CA GLY A 30 53.81 -30.46 -4.02
C GLY A 30 55.04 -30.87 -3.21
N ALA A 31 54.89 -31.95 -2.46
CA ALA A 31 55.91 -32.95 -2.21
C ALA A 31 55.21 -34.32 -2.17
N GLY A 32 55.84 -35.33 -2.77
CA GLY A 32 55.18 -36.52 -3.30
C GLY A 32 54.69 -37.56 -2.30
N GLY A 33 53.97 -38.55 -2.83
CA GLY A 33 53.62 -39.78 -2.13
C GLY A 33 52.30 -40.37 -2.61
N HIS A 34 52.35 -41.51 -3.30
CA HIS A 34 51.21 -42.40 -3.49
C HIS A 34 50.58 -42.72 -2.13
N ASP A 35 49.24 -42.62 -1.98
CA ASP A 35 48.41 -43.72 -1.47
C ASP A 35 46.91 -43.35 -1.44
N ASN A 36 46.11 -44.39 -1.70
CA ASN A 36 44.67 -44.45 -1.73
C ASN A 36 44.15 -44.52 -0.27
N GLU A 37 43.13 -43.75 0.12
CA GLU A 37 42.00 -44.17 1.02
C GLU A 37 41.18 -43.00 1.62
N ASN A 38 39.86 -43.17 1.58
CA ASN A 38 38.80 -42.62 2.44
C ASN A 38 38.84 -41.14 2.87
N ARG A 39 38.05 -40.30 2.17
CA ARG A 39 37.57 -39.02 2.71
C ARG A 39 36.53 -39.26 3.81
N VAL A 40 36.95 -39.07 5.06
CA VAL A 40 36.05 -38.89 6.21
C VAL A 40 35.42 -37.49 6.08
N VAL A 41 34.11 -37.44 5.84
CA VAL A 41 33.32 -36.20 5.91
C VAL A 41 33.32 -35.74 7.36
N THR A 42 33.92 -34.58 7.63
CA THR A 42 34.00 -34.02 8.98
C THR A 42 32.68 -33.33 9.35
N ASP A 43 32.34 -33.26 10.64
CA ASP A 43 31.11 -32.58 11.10
C ASP A 43 31.06 -31.10 10.68
N GLN A 44 32.21 -30.46 10.46
CA GLN A 44 32.30 -29.10 9.93
C GLN A 44 31.83 -28.97 8.46
N ASP A 45 31.94 -30.02 7.66
CA ASP A 45 31.44 -30.04 6.29
C ASP A 45 29.92 -30.23 6.27
N ARG A 46 29.37 -31.07 7.16
CA ARG A 46 27.92 -31.25 7.34
C ARG A 46 27.23 -30.00 7.88
N ASP A 47 27.87 -29.27 8.80
CA ASP A 47 27.33 -28.01 9.35
C ASP A 47 27.34 -26.86 8.34
N LYS A 48 28.32 -26.84 7.42
CA LYS A 48 28.34 -25.88 6.30
C LYS A 48 27.26 -26.20 5.27
N GLU A 49 27.08 -27.47 4.93
CA GLU A 49 26.06 -27.93 3.98
C GLU A 49 24.63 -27.68 4.51
N ASN A 50 24.37 -28.01 5.78
CA ASN A 50 23.09 -27.71 6.44
C ASN A 50 22.77 -26.21 6.51
N ASN A 51 23.77 -25.36 6.73
CA ASN A 51 23.57 -23.91 6.72
C ASN A 51 23.34 -23.36 5.31
N GLN A 52 23.95 -23.97 4.29
CA GLN A 52 23.73 -23.59 2.90
C GLN A 52 22.34 -23.99 2.41
N ASP A 53 21.84 -25.16 2.82
CA ASP A 53 20.49 -25.63 2.48
C ASP A 53 19.40 -24.80 3.16
N LYS A 54 19.57 -24.43 4.44
CA LYS A 54 18.67 -23.48 5.12
C LYS A 54 18.60 -22.13 4.41
N ARG A 55 19.75 -21.57 4.01
CA ARG A 55 19.80 -20.29 3.27
C ARG A 55 19.11 -20.38 1.91
N ARG A 56 19.29 -21.50 1.19
CA ARG A 56 18.61 -21.75 -0.10
C ARG A 56 17.10 -21.86 0.07
N GLU A 57 16.64 -22.55 1.11
CA GLU A 57 15.21 -22.69 1.38
C GLU A 57 14.57 -21.35 1.78
N GLU A 58 15.26 -20.54 2.59
CA GLU A 58 14.83 -19.18 2.93
C GLU A 58 14.76 -18.27 1.69
N GLN A 59 15.76 -18.33 0.81
CA GLN A 59 15.75 -17.58 -0.46
C GLN A 59 14.58 -18.01 -1.36
N ARG A 60 14.32 -19.32 -1.48
CA ARG A 60 13.19 -19.83 -2.27
C ARG A 60 11.85 -19.35 -1.72
N LYS A 61 11.65 -19.41 -0.40
CA LYS A 61 10.44 -18.89 0.26
C LYS A 61 10.24 -17.40 -0.01
N ARG A 62 11.29 -16.59 0.11
CA ARG A 62 11.24 -15.15 -0.21
C ARG A 62 10.89 -14.88 -1.67
N GLN A 63 11.43 -15.65 -2.61
CA GLN A 63 11.09 -15.51 -4.04
C GLN A 63 9.63 -15.89 -4.31
N GLU A 64 9.11 -16.95 -3.69
CA GLU A 64 7.70 -17.33 -3.80
C GLU A 64 6.75 -16.27 -3.21
N GLU A 65 7.12 -15.69 -2.06
CA GLU A 65 6.37 -14.59 -1.43
C GLU A 65 6.35 -13.35 -2.32
N LEU A 66 7.50 -12.97 -2.87
CA LEU A 66 7.62 -11.84 -3.80
C LEU A 66 6.77 -12.06 -5.05
N LYS A 67 6.79 -13.26 -5.64
CA LYS A 67 5.97 -13.57 -6.81
C LYS A 67 4.47 -13.44 -6.51
N LYS A 68 4.01 -13.96 -5.36
CA LYS A 68 2.61 -13.81 -4.92
C LYS A 68 2.23 -12.35 -4.70
N LEU A 69 3.15 -11.57 -4.13
CA LEU A 69 2.95 -10.14 -3.88
C LEU A 69 2.82 -9.36 -5.18
N ILE A 70 3.73 -9.58 -6.14
CA ILE A 70 3.66 -8.99 -7.49
C ILE A 70 2.31 -9.33 -8.13
N GLN A 71 1.88 -10.59 -8.10
CA GLN A 71 0.59 -11.00 -8.66
C GLN A 71 -0.62 -10.30 -8.02
N HIS A 72 -0.51 -9.89 -6.75
CA HIS A 72 -1.60 -9.18 -6.06
C HIS A 72 -1.59 -7.67 -6.33
N VAL A 73 -0.41 -7.06 -6.42
CA VAL A 73 -0.24 -5.60 -6.58
C VAL A 73 -0.33 -5.18 -8.05
N VAL A 74 0.05 -6.06 -8.97
CA VAL A 74 0.10 -5.79 -10.40
C VAL A 74 -1.23 -6.21 -11.05
N LYS A 75 -1.96 -5.23 -11.56
CA LYS A 75 -3.07 -5.42 -12.49
C LYS A 75 -2.54 -5.38 -13.92
N VAL A 76 -2.81 -6.43 -14.68
CA VAL A 76 -2.35 -6.55 -16.06
C VAL A 76 -3.52 -6.30 -17.02
N GLU A 77 -3.39 -5.30 -17.89
CA GLU A 77 -4.37 -4.91 -18.93
C GLU A 77 -3.75 -5.06 -20.33
N ILE A 78 -3.13 -6.21 -20.58
CA ILE A 78 -2.45 -6.53 -21.85
C ILE A 78 -3.23 -7.60 -22.62
N LYS A 79 -2.99 -7.68 -23.94
CA LYS A 79 -3.53 -8.75 -24.78
C LYS A 79 -2.90 -10.11 -24.39
N GLU A 80 -3.67 -11.20 -24.55
CA GLU A 80 -3.27 -12.57 -24.14
C GLU A 80 -1.92 -13.06 -24.72
N GLU A 81 -1.43 -12.47 -25.80
CA GLU A 81 -0.18 -12.85 -26.48
C GLU A 81 1.10 -12.25 -25.84
N ALA A 82 0.99 -11.41 -24.80
CA ALA A 82 2.10 -10.63 -24.24
C ALA A 82 2.80 -11.27 -23.02
N VAL A 83 2.94 -12.60 -23.00
CA VAL A 83 3.59 -13.35 -21.90
C VAL A 83 5.03 -12.89 -21.65
N ALA A 84 5.80 -12.64 -22.71
CA ALA A 84 7.19 -12.19 -22.58
C ALA A 84 7.32 -10.81 -21.91
N SER A 85 6.40 -9.89 -22.18
CA SER A 85 6.34 -8.58 -21.52
C SER A 85 6.05 -8.71 -20.01
N GLN A 86 5.24 -9.70 -19.61
CA GLN A 86 4.99 -9.98 -18.21
C GLN A 86 6.24 -10.51 -17.50
N GLU A 87 6.98 -11.45 -18.11
CA GLU A 87 8.23 -11.98 -17.55
C GLU A 87 9.31 -10.89 -17.41
N ALA A 88 9.41 -10.00 -18.39
CA ALA A 88 10.33 -8.85 -18.36
C ALA A 88 9.97 -7.89 -17.20
N LEU A 89 8.68 -7.64 -16.98
CA LEU A 89 8.22 -6.82 -15.86
C LEU A 89 8.46 -7.50 -14.50
N GLU A 90 8.18 -8.81 -14.38
CA GLU A 90 8.50 -9.56 -13.17
C GLU A 90 10.00 -9.44 -12.85
N THR A 91 10.86 -9.56 -13.86
CA THR A 91 12.32 -9.38 -13.73
C THR A 91 12.68 -7.98 -13.24
N LEU A 92 12.05 -6.93 -13.78
CA LEU A 92 12.23 -5.55 -13.36
C LEU A 92 11.85 -5.35 -11.89
N LEU A 93 10.67 -5.81 -11.49
CA LEU A 93 10.15 -5.62 -10.13
C LEU A 93 10.90 -6.48 -9.11
N ASN A 94 11.46 -7.63 -9.52
CA ASN A 94 12.24 -8.50 -8.66
C ASN A 94 13.57 -7.89 -8.19
N LYS A 95 14.07 -6.83 -8.83
CA LYS A 95 15.27 -6.11 -8.37
C LYS A 95 14.98 -5.20 -7.16
N LEU A 96 13.71 -4.92 -6.86
CA LEU A 96 13.34 -4.10 -5.71
C LEU A 96 13.40 -4.93 -4.41
N PRO A 97 13.82 -4.32 -3.28
CA PRO A 97 13.58 -4.92 -1.98
C PRO A 97 12.08 -5.24 -1.78
N ILE A 98 11.75 -6.48 -1.38
CA ILE A 98 10.36 -6.92 -1.20
C ILE A 98 9.54 -5.96 -0.31
N SER A 99 10.19 -5.37 0.71
CA SER A 99 9.57 -4.42 1.63
C SER A 99 9.06 -3.15 0.95
N ILE A 100 9.63 -2.74 -0.18
CA ILE A 100 9.11 -1.61 -0.97
C ILE A 100 7.74 -1.94 -1.54
N LEU A 101 7.58 -3.11 -2.15
CA LEU A 101 6.30 -3.56 -2.69
C LEU A 101 5.28 -3.82 -1.57
N GLU A 102 5.72 -4.38 -0.43
CA GLU A 102 4.85 -4.58 0.73
C GLU A 102 4.36 -3.26 1.31
N MET A 103 5.21 -2.23 1.39
CA MET A 103 4.80 -0.89 1.84
C MET A 103 3.88 -0.21 0.84
N TYR A 104 4.11 -0.41 -0.46
CA TYR A 104 3.27 0.14 -1.50
C TYR A 104 1.86 -0.49 -1.50
N GLN A 105 1.76 -1.82 -1.45
CA GLN A 105 0.50 -2.52 -1.18
C GLN A 105 -0.09 -2.07 0.16
N ALA A 106 0.81 -1.90 1.14
CA ALA A 106 0.68 -1.28 2.45
C ALA A 106 -0.12 0.03 2.49
N ILE A 107 -0.20 0.78 1.39
CA ILE A 107 -0.95 2.04 1.29
C ILE A 107 -2.09 1.97 0.27
N GLY A 108 -2.43 0.76 -0.20
CA GLY A 108 -3.42 0.54 -1.26
C GLY A 108 -2.88 0.88 -2.66
N GLY A 109 -1.57 0.98 -2.79
CA GLY A 109 -0.90 1.19 -4.06
C GLY A 109 -1.07 0.00 -4.99
N ARG A 110 -1.13 0.28 -6.30
CA ARG A 110 -1.27 -0.73 -7.34
C ARG A 110 -0.47 -0.37 -8.58
N VAL A 111 0.10 -1.38 -9.21
CA VAL A 111 0.81 -1.25 -10.48
C VAL A 111 -0.16 -1.67 -11.59
N VAL A 112 -0.31 -0.85 -12.61
CA VAL A 112 -1.14 -1.16 -13.78
C VAL A 112 -0.26 -1.24 -15.01
N VAL A 113 -0.35 -2.37 -15.70
CA VAL A 113 0.46 -2.65 -16.89
C VAL A 113 -0.44 -2.56 -18.10
N VAL A 114 -0.06 -1.72 -19.07
CA VAL A 114 -0.89 -1.44 -20.24
C VAL A 114 -0.09 -1.60 -21.53
N ASP A 115 -0.75 -2.03 -22.61
CA ASP A 115 -0.14 -2.06 -23.93
C ASP A 115 -0.12 -0.66 -24.57
N GLY A 116 1.03 -0.26 -25.11
CA GLY A 116 1.16 0.97 -25.88
C GLY A 116 1.15 2.25 -25.04
N ASP A 117 0.40 3.27 -25.49
CA ASP A 117 0.39 4.61 -24.88
C ASP A 117 -0.25 4.60 -23.49
N ILE A 118 0.57 4.87 -22.45
CA ILE A 118 0.13 4.84 -21.06
C ILE A 118 -0.99 5.83 -20.74
N THR A 119 -1.09 6.94 -21.49
CA THR A 119 -2.10 7.98 -21.26
C THR A 119 -3.51 7.53 -21.58
N LYS A 120 -3.65 6.40 -22.29
CA LYS A 120 -4.94 5.76 -22.59
C LYS A 120 -5.46 4.88 -21.46
N SER A 121 -4.65 4.61 -20.43
CA SER A 121 -5.08 3.88 -19.25
C SER A 121 -6.24 4.59 -18.57
N ASP A 122 -7.23 3.83 -18.11
CA ASP A 122 -8.35 4.35 -17.32
C ASP A 122 -7.85 5.07 -16.06
N GLU A 123 -6.71 4.64 -15.52
CA GLU A 123 -6.07 5.21 -14.34
C GLU A 123 -5.53 6.62 -14.58
N LEU A 124 -5.17 6.97 -15.82
CA LEU A 124 -4.66 8.30 -16.18
C LEU A 124 -5.74 9.22 -16.77
N LYS A 125 -7.02 8.81 -16.73
CA LYS A 125 -8.13 9.71 -17.12
C LYS A 125 -8.13 10.98 -16.27
N GLY A 126 -8.35 12.11 -16.95
CA GLY A 126 -8.41 13.43 -16.33
C GLY A 126 -7.05 14.03 -15.97
N LEU A 127 -5.94 13.37 -16.31
CA LEU A 127 -4.60 13.92 -16.14
C LEU A 127 -4.44 15.19 -16.99
N THR A 128 -3.99 16.27 -16.35
CA THR A 128 -3.76 17.56 -17.03
C THR A 128 -2.34 17.70 -17.52
N GLU A 129 -1.39 17.04 -16.86
CA GLU A 129 0.01 16.98 -17.22
C GLU A 129 0.15 16.23 -18.56
N LYS A 130 0.91 16.85 -19.48
CA LYS A 130 1.22 16.25 -20.79
C LYS A 130 2.71 15.93 -20.95
N GLN A 131 3.53 16.48 -20.07
CA GLN A 131 4.97 16.38 -20.07
C GLN A 131 5.46 16.11 -18.65
N VAL A 132 6.54 15.37 -18.54
CA VAL A 132 7.22 15.05 -17.29
C VAL A 132 8.73 15.11 -17.50
N LYS A 133 9.49 15.20 -16.41
CA LYS A 133 10.95 15.02 -16.43
C LYS A 133 11.28 13.54 -16.26
N ASP A 134 12.16 13.01 -17.10
CA ASP A 134 12.77 11.69 -16.92
C ASP A 134 13.84 11.72 -15.81
N SER A 135 14.50 10.58 -15.53
CA SER A 135 15.51 10.47 -14.47
C SER A 135 16.76 11.32 -14.72
N GLU A 136 17.01 11.72 -15.97
CA GLU A 136 18.12 12.59 -16.34
C GLU A 136 17.71 14.08 -16.28
N GLY A 137 16.40 14.36 -16.28
CA GLY A 137 15.83 15.70 -16.22
C GLY A 137 15.35 16.23 -17.56
N ASN A 138 15.34 15.40 -18.59
CA ASN A 138 14.82 15.76 -19.90
C ASN A 138 13.29 15.80 -19.85
N THR A 139 12.71 16.83 -20.46
CA THR A 139 11.26 16.91 -20.65
C THR A 139 10.83 15.92 -21.72
N VAL A 140 9.96 14.98 -21.35
CA VAL A 140 9.38 13.96 -22.24
C VAL A 140 7.86 14.07 -22.27
N PHE A 141 7.26 13.78 -23.42
CA PHE A 141 5.79 13.75 -23.54
C PHE A 141 5.24 12.43 -23.02
N LEU A 142 4.20 12.49 -22.17
CA LEU A 142 3.65 11.29 -21.53
C LEU A 142 3.08 10.26 -22.50
N ASN A 143 2.56 10.70 -23.65
CA ASN A 143 2.04 9.79 -24.68
C ASN A 143 3.12 9.03 -25.46
N GLN A 144 4.38 9.41 -25.27
CA GLN A 144 5.58 8.75 -25.81
C GLN A 144 6.42 8.12 -24.70
N TYR A 145 6.02 8.31 -23.44
CA TYR A 145 6.71 7.76 -22.29
C TYR A 145 6.07 6.44 -21.87
N TYR A 146 6.77 5.70 -21.02
CA TYR A 146 6.46 4.30 -20.72
C TYR A 146 6.19 4.03 -19.24
N VAL A 147 6.29 5.04 -18.38
CA VAL A 147 6.00 4.89 -16.95
C VAL A 147 5.52 6.21 -16.35
N TYR A 148 4.55 6.14 -15.43
CA TYR A 148 4.09 7.32 -14.70
C TYR A 148 3.49 6.95 -13.34
N ALA A 149 3.95 7.62 -12.27
CA ALA A 149 3.37 7.49 -10.93
C ALA A 149 2.34 8.59 -10.63
N LYS A 150 1.05 8.28 -10.79
CA LYS A 150 -0.05 9.22 -10.53
C LYS A 150 -0.26 9.42 -9.03
N LYS A 151 -0.28 10.69 -8.60
CA LYS A 151 -0.60 11.09 -7.24
C LYS A 151 -2.10 11.02 -7.00
N GLU A 152 -2.55 10.13 -6.12
CA GLU A 152 -3.95 10.01 -5.70
C GLU A 152 -4.04 9.57 -4.24
N LYS A 153 -5.26 9.52 -3.68
CA LYS A 153 -5.50 8.95 -2.34
C LYS A 153 -5.03 7.49 -2.24
N THR A 154 -5.07 6.76 -3.34
CA THR A 154 -4.48 5.44 -3.53
C THR A 154 -3.52 5.54 -4.72
N PRO A 155 -2.20 5.58 -4.51
CA PRO A 155 -1.27 5.86 -5.60
C PRO A 155 -1.29 4.73 -6.65
N VAL A 156 -1.10 5.11 -7.91
CA VAL A 156 -1.09 4.18 -9.03
C VAL A 156 0.18 4.39 -9.85
N LEU A 157 0.90 3.30 -10.10
CA LEU A 157 2.03 3.28 -11.02
C LEU A 157 1.58 2.63 -12.34
N VAL A 158 1.58 3.38 -13.43
CA VAL A 158 1.24 2.86 -14.75
C VAL A 158 2.52 2.59 -15.52
N ILE A 159 2.68 1.37 -16.03
CA ILE A 159 3.87 0.91 -16.77
C ILE A 159 3.41 0.37 -18.13
N GLN A 160 4.09 0.77 -19.19
CA GLN A 160 3.89 0.19 -20.52
C GLN A 160 4.45 -1.25 -20.55
N ALA A 161 3.69 -2.20 -21.09
CA ALA A 161 4.18 -3.55 -21.34
C ALA A 161 5.33 -3.54 -22.36
N SER A 162 6.46 -4.15 -22.02
CA SER A 162 7.63 -4.21 -22.90
C SER A 162 8.56 -5.37 -22.54
N GLU A 163 9.09 -6.04 -23.56
CA GLU A 163 10.14 -7.06 -23.42
C GLU A 163 11.54 -6.44 -23.19
N GLU A 164 11.68 -5.12 -23.31
CA GLU A 164 12.96 -4.43 -23.17
C GLU A 164 13.42 -4.27 -21.71
N TYR A 165 12.51 -4.47 -20.75
CA TYR A 165 12.85 -4.41 -19.33
C TYR A 165 13.84 -5.51 -18.94
N GLY A 166 14.79 -5.15 -18.08
CA GLY A 166 15.91 -6.03 -17.73
C GLY A 166 17.09 -5.97 -18.72
N HIS A 167 16.88 -5.39 -19.91
CA HIS A 167 17.91 -5.25 -20.94
C HIS A 167 18.26 -3.79 -21.23
N GLN A 168 17.28 -2.89 -21.23
CA GLN A 168 17.49 -1.46 -21.50
C GLN A 168 17.66 -0.67 -20.19
N ILE A 169 18.92 -0.41 -19.82
CA ILE A 169 19.30 0.27 -18.57
C ILE A 169 18.52 1.56 -18.33
N GLU A 170 18.43 2.45 -19.33
CA GLU A 170 17.71 3.71 -19.23
C GLU A 170 16.21 3.51 -18.95
N LYS A 171 15.60 2.47 -19.53
CA LYS A 171 14.18 2.17 -19.32
C LYS A 171 13.93 1.65 -17.91
N ASP A 172 14.76 0.73 -17.45
CA ASP A 172 14.72 0.20 -16.09
C ASP A 172 14.89 1.33 -15.06
N LYS A 173 15.93 2.18 -15.24
CA LYS A 173 16.24 3.30 -14.36
C LYS A 173 15.08 4.29 -14.27
N ASN A 174 14.42 4.61 -15.38
CA ASN A 174 13.26 5.50 -15.38
C ASN A 174 12.05 4.92 -14.66
N VAL A 175 11.83 3.59 -14.73
CA VAL A 175 10.81 2.94 -13.89
C VAL A 175 11.16 3.04 -12.42
N TYR A 176 12.41 2.77 -12.04
CA TYR A 176 12.85 2.94 -10.66
C TYR A 176 12.79 4.39 -10.19
N TYR A 177 13.00 5.36 -11.08
CA TYR A 177 12.84 6.78 -10.78
C TYR A 177 11.40 7.14 -10.41
N GLU A 178 10.42 6.70 -11.21
CA GLU A 178 9.00 6.88 -10.87
C GLU A 178 8.61 6.17 -9.57
N ILE A 179 9.16 4.97 -9.32
CA ILE A 179 8.98 4.26 -8.05
C ILE A 179 9.61 5.06 -6.90
N GLY A 180 10.79 5.63 -7.09
CA GLY A 180 11.47 6.48 -6.10
C GLY A 180 10.63 7.70 -5.74
N LYS A 181 10.09 8.41 -6.73
CA LYS A 181 9.17 9.56 -6.54
C LYS A 181 7.93 9.15 -5.75
N MET A 182 7.30 8.07 -6.17
CA MET A 182 6.13 7.51 -5.48
C MET A 182 6.45 7.12 -4.04
N MET A 183 7.60 6.49 -3.79
CA MET A 183 8.01 6.06 -2.46
C MET A 183 8.16 7.25 -1.52
N VAL A 184 8.90 8.30 -1.91
CA VAL A 184 9.08 9.48 -1.05
C VAL A 184 7.80 10.30 -0.90
N ARG A 185 7.02 10.44 -1.98
CA ARG A 185 5.81 11.27 -1.99
C ARG A 185 4.63 10.62 -1.25
N ASP A 186 4.39 9.34 -1.50
CA ASP A 186 3.14 8.68 -1.13
C ASP A 186 3.30 7.65 0.01
N VAL A 187 4.45 6.97 0.09
CA VAL A 187 4.67 5.85 1.02
C VAL A 187 5.38 6.28 2.29
N LEU A 188 6.59 6.81 2.12
CA LEU A 188 7.46 7.27 3.21
C LEU A 188 7.07 8.66 3.71
N LYS A 189 6.44 9.45 2.82
CA LYS A 189 6.06 10.85 3.00
C LYS A 189 7.27 11.81 3.13
N PRO A 190 7.07 13.13 3.02
CA PRO A 190 8.16 14.11 3.02
C PRO A 190 9.06 14.10 4.25
N GLU A 191 8.63 13.53 5.38
CA GLU A 191 9.39 13.42 6.62
C GLU A 191 10.76 12.75 6.43
N VAL A 192 10.91 11.88 5.42
CA VAL A 192 12.20 11.26 5.08
C VAL A 192 13.18 12.28 4.50
N ILE A 193 12.73 13.13 3.59
CA ILE A 193 13.60 14.15 2.99
C ILE A 193 13.80 15.36 3.92
N GLU A 194 12.89 15.58 4.87
CA GLU A 194 13.05 16.57 5.93
C GLU A 194 13.98 16.10 7.07
N SER A 195 14.43 14.85 7.05
CA SER A 195 15.33 14.32 8.08
C SER A 195 16.71 14.96 8.00
N GLN A 196 17.33 15.20 9.17
CA GLN A 196 18.68 15.76 9.23
C GLN A 196 19.69 14.90 8.45
N THR A 197 19.51 13.58 8.46
CA THR A 197 20.37 12.65 7.72
C THR A 197 20.31 12.90 6.21
N PHE A 198 19.12 13.11 5.64
CA PHE A 198 19.01 13.39 4.20
C PHE A 198 19.48 14.81 3.87
N ILE A 199 19.22 15.79 4.73
CA ILE A 199 19.74 17.15 4.59
C ILE A 199 21.28 17.15 4.55
N ASP A 200 21.93 16.39 5.41
CA ASP A 200 23.39 16.26 5.43
C ASP A 200 23.92 15.64 4.12
N VAL A 201 23.16 14.72 3.52
CA VAL A 201 23.50 14.14 2.19
C VAL A 201 23.36 15.20 1.10
N LEU A 202 22.27 15.98 1.09
CA LEU A 202 22.08 17.06 0.11
C LEU A 202 23.21 18.09 0.17
N LYS A 203 23.66 18.48 1.37
CA LYS A 203 24.79 19.41 1.55
C LYS A 203 26.09 18.85 0.97
N LYS A 204 26.33 17.54 1.12
CA LYS A 204 27.50 16.89 0.54
C LYS A 204 27.42 16.78 -0.98
N ILE A 205 26.24 16.46 -1.51
CA ILE A 205 25.98 16.47 -2.96
C ILE A 205 26.23 17.88 -3.52
N GLN A 206 25.75 18.93 -2.83
CA GLN A 206 25.92 20.32 -3.26
C GLN A 206 27.40 20.75 -3.28
N ALA A 207 28.22 20.22 -2.37
CA ALA A 207 29.63 20.56 -2.24
C ALA A 207 30.55 19.83 -3.23
N ASP A 208 30.07 18.75 -3.87
CA ASP A 208 30.83 17.92 -4.81
C ASP A 208 30.31 18.12 -6.24
N GLU A 209 31.18 18.54 -7.16
CA GLU A 209 30.80 18.90 -8.53
C GLU A 209 30.24 17.69 -9.31
N ASP A 210 30.85 16.51 -9.16
CA ASP A 210 30.42 15.30 -9.85
C ASP A 210 29.07 14.82 -9.31
N ALA A 211 28.90 14.81 -7.97
CA ALA A 211 27.65 14.43 -7.34
C ALA A 211 26.52 15.41 -7.69
N SER A 212 26.82 16.70 -7.68
CA SER A 212 25.89 17.78 -8.02
C SER A 212 25.40 17.64 -9.46
N HIS A 213 26.30 17.41 -10.42
CA HIS A 213 25.92 17.19 -11.82
C HIS A 213 25.13 15.90 -12.03
N LEU A 214 25.42 14.85 -11.27
CA LEU A 214 24.73 13.57 -11.39
C LEU A 214 23.29 13.63 -10.84
N LEU A 215 23.09 14.31 -9.70
CA LEU A 215 21.88 14.16 -8.89
C LEU A 215 21.01 15.41 -8.77
N LEU A 216 21.56 16.61 -8.94
CA LEU A 216 20.80 17.85 -8.81
C LEU A 216 20.31 18.33 -10.18
N SER A 217 19.09 18.88 -10.20
CA SER A 217 18.58 19.58 -11.39
C SER A 217 19.37 20.86 -11.65
N GLN A 218 19.25 21.42 -12.85
CA GLN A 218 19.92 22.68 -13.18
C GLN A 218 19.48 23.83 -12.25
N GLU A 219 18.22 23.82 -11.81
CA GLU A 219 17.69 24.79 -10.85
C GLU A 219 18.36 24.64 -9.47
N LEU A 220 18.48 23.40 -8.96
CA LEU A 220 19.14 23.12 -7.68
C LEU A 220 20.65 23.35 -7.72
N GLN A 221 21.31 23.12 -8.85
CA GLN A 221 22.74 23.44 -9.03
C GLN A 221 23.02 24.95 -8.91
N GLN A 222 22.03 25.81 -9.21
CA GLN A 222 22.15 27.26 -9.09
C GLN A 222 21.87 27.76 -7.66
N HIS A 223 21.30 26.92 -6.80
CA HIS A 223 21.06 27.24 -5.40
C HIS A 223 22.38 27.26 -4.62
N LYS A 224 22.77 28.45 -4.14
CA LYS A 224 24.06 28.66 -3.45
C LYS A 224 23.98 28.62 -1.94
N GLU A 225 22.77 28.72 -1.38
CA GLU A 225 22.57 28.62 0.05
C GLU A 225 22.57 27.14 0.47
N GLU A 226 22.84 26.87 1.75
CA GLU A 226 22.77 25.50 2.23
C GLU A 226 21.31 25.02 2.30
N PHE A 227 21.09 23.75 1.95
CA PHE A 227 19.78 23.13 2.15
C PHE A 227 19.38 23.14 3.63
N THR A 228 18.15 23.58 3.89
CA THR A 228 17.51 23.61 5.21
C THR A 228 16.15 22.91 5.15
N VAL A 229 15.60 22.54 6.32
CA VAL A 229 14.24 22.00 6.42
C VAL A 229 13.23 22.94 5.78
N ASN A 230 13.36 24.25 6.00
CA ASN A 230 12.45 25.26 5.43
C ASN A 230 12.48 25.25 3.90
N TYR A 231 13.68 25.20 3.31
CA TYR A 231 13.82 25.12 1.86
C TYR A 231 13.13 23.87 1.30
N ILE A 232 13.30 22.72 1.95
CA ILE A 232 12.68 21.46 1.53
C ILE A 232 11.16 21.54 1.61
N GLN A 233 10.62 22.18 2.64
CA GLN A 233 9.17 22.36 2.80
C GLN A 233 8.58 23.33 1.78
N GLU A 234 9.34 24.33 1.33
CA GLU A 234 8.94 25.27 0.28
C GLU A 234 9.09 24.68 -1.13
N HIS A 235 10.05 23.76 -1.32
CA HIS A 235 10.40 23.14 -2.61
C HIS A 235 10.39 21.60 -2.56
N PRO A 236 9.30 20.95 -2.10
CA PRO A 236 9.31 19.51 -1.85
C PRO A 236 9.50 18.68 -3.10
N GLU A 237 8.94 19.10 -4.25
CA GLU A 237 9.02 18.32 -5.49
C GLU A 237 10.45 18.24 -6.04
N GLU A 238 11.21 19.34 -5.99
CA GLU A 238 12.60 19.37 -6.45
C GLU A 238 13.49 18.43 -5.62
N VAL A 239 13.27 18.40 -4.30
CA VAL A 239 14.03 17.55 -3.38
C VAL A 239 13.59 16.08 -3.47
N GLN A 240 12.29 15.83 -3.69
CA GLN A 240 11.77 14.49 -3.98
C GLN A 240 12.40 13.91 -5.26
N ASP A 241 12.60 14.73 -6.29
CA ASP A 241 13.28 14.32 -7.52
C ASP A 241 14.74 13.91 -7.25
N VAL A 242 15.47 14.62 -6.37
CA VAL A 242 16.83 14.21 -5.97
C VAL A 242 16.82 12.85 -5.28
N PHE A 243 15.91 12.64 -4.31
CA PHE A 243 15.75 11.33 -3.67
C PHE A 243 15.45 10.23 -4.69
N ALA A 244 14.54 10.51 -5.63
CA ALA A 244 14.15 9.55 -6.66
C ALA A 244 15.29 9.20 -7.62
N ARG A 245 16.17 10.15 -7.96
CA ARG A 245 17.40 9.90 -8.72
C ARG A 245 18.36 9.01 -7.93
N ILE A 246 18.64 9.36 -6.67
CA ILE A 246 19.50 8.52 -5.82
C ILE A 246 18.96 7.09 -5.76
N PHE A 247 17.64 6.95 -5.57
CA PHE A 247 16.96 5.66 -5.53
C PHE A 247 17.10 4.89 -6.86
N SER A 248 16.85 5.52 -8.01
CA SER A 248 16.90 4.82 -9.30
C SER A 248 18.31 4.33 -9.63
N TYR A 249 19.31 5.15 -9.35
CA TYR A 249 20.72 4.78 -9.50
C TYR A 249 21.10 3.64 -8.56
N TYR A 250 20.62 3.64 -7.32
CA TYR A 250 20.92 2.59 -6.35
C TYR A 250 20.32 1.23 -6.72
N ILE A 251 19.10 1.21 -7.28
CA ILE A 251 18.41 -0.04 -7.63
C ILE A 251 18.87 -0.62 -8.97
N GLU A 252 19.18 0.22 -9.97
CA GLU A 252 19.62 -0.26 -11.28
C GLU A 252 21.09 -0.72 -11.22
N PRO A 253 21.40 -2.02 -11.46
CA PRO A 253 22.72 -2.58 -11.20
C PRO A 253 23.90 -1.90 -11.92
N HIS A 254 23.72 -1.42 -13.15
CA HIS A 254 24.80 -0.79 -13.90
C HIS A 254 25.04 0.66 -13.46
N SER A 255 23.98 1.34 -13.04
CA SER A 255 23.99 2.72 -12.55
C SER A 255 24.47 2.81 -11.10
N MET A 256 24.30 1.73 -10.33
CA MET A 256 24.73 1.65 -8.93
C MET A 256 26.24 1.91 -8.76
N GLU A 257 27.06 1.41 -9.69
CA GLU A 257 28.51 1.66 -9.66
C GLU A 257 28.85 3.14 -9.92
N ALA A 258 28.09 3.82 -10.79
CA ALA A 258 28.25 5.25 -11.02
C ALA A 258 27.88 6.05 -9.76
N LEU A 259 26.78 5.72 -9.09
CA LEU A 259 26.40 6.37 -7.82
C LEU A 259 27.47 6.19 -6.74
N LYS A 260 28.01 4.98 -6.63
CA LYS A 260 29.06 4.67 -5.67
C LYS A 260 30.35 5.46 -5.95
N LEU A 261 30.68 5.67 -7.22
CA LEU A 261 31.89 6.39 -7.63
C LEU A 261 31.75 7.91 -7.51
N TYR A 262 30.65 8.47 -8.01
CA TYR A 262 30.48 9.91 -8.18
C TYR A 262 29.64 10.57 -7.08
N ALA A 263 28.90 9.80 -6.27
CA ALA A 263 28.09 10.31 -5.18
C ALA A 263 28.08 9.34 -3.99
N ALA A 264 29.27 9.00 -3.48
CA ALA A 264 29.46 7.97 -2.46
C ALA A 264 28.63 8.17 -1.18
N ASP A 265 28.42 9.42 -0.75
CA ASP A 265 27.56 9.72 0.41
C ASP A 265 26.07 9.42 0.14
N ALA A 266 25.60 9.65 -1.08
CA ALA A 266 24.24 9.29 -1.50
C ALA A 266 24.07 7.76 -1.58
N PHE A 267 25.08 7.05 -2.13
CA PHE A 267 25.12 5.59 -2.13
C PHE A 267 25.07 5.04 -0.68
N LYS A 268 25.92 5.57 0.20
CA LYS A 268 25.97 5.17 1.61
C LYS A 268 24.66 5.46 2.34
N TYR A 269 24.02 6.59 2.05
CA TYR A 269 22.70 6.90 2.59
C TYR A 269 21.69 5.79 2.27
N MET A 270 21.63 5.35 1.00
CA MET A 270 20.74 4.26 0.60
C MET A 270 21.05 2.93 1.32
N GLU A 271 22.32 2.60 1.57
CA GLU A 271 22.72 1.42 2.35
C GLU A 271 22.23 1.48 3.82
N THR A 272 22.08 2.68 4.38
CA THR A 272 21.60 2.84 5.76
C THR A 272 20.08 2.68 5.90
N ILE A 273 19.33 2.71 4.81
CA ILE A 273 17.87 2.61 4.85
C ILE A 273 17.46 1.17 5.21
N ASN A 274 16.91 1.01 6.42
CA ASN A 274 16.32 -0.26 6.83
C ASN A 274 14.87 -0.37 6.32
N TRP A 275 14.72 -0.88 5.09
CA TRP A 275 13.42 -1.07 4.45
C TRP A 275 12.46 -1.96 5.25
N THR A 276 12.97 -2.93 6.02
CA THR A 276 12.15 -3.83 6.85
C THR A 276 11.56 -3.06 8.05
N GLU A 277 12.37 -2.25 8.73
CA GLU A 277 11.91 -1.44 9.85
C GLU A 277 10.90 -0.37 9.39
N LEU A 278 11.15 0.27 8.23
CA LEU A 278 10.21 1.22 7.65
C LEU A 278 8.88 0.55 7.32
N LYS A 279 8.92 -0.65 6.73
CA LYS A 279 7.71 -1.46 6.50
C LYS A 279 6.96 -1.70 7.79
N GLU A 280 7.64 -2.13 8.85
CA GLU A 280 7.00 -2.36 10.14
C GLU A 280 6.37 -1.08 10.70
N LYS A 281 7.01 0.08 10.58
CA LYS A 281 6.43 1.36 11.03
C LYS A 281 5.18 1.74 10.22
N ILE A 282 5.23 1.60 8.90
CA ILE A 282 4.11 1.92 8.01
C ILE A 282 2.95 0.95 8.23
N THR A 283 3.24 -0.34 8.40
CA THR A 283 2.21 -1.37 8.60
C THR A 283 1.62 -1.33 10.02
N ARG A 284 2.43 -1.11 11.07
CA ARG A 284 1.93 -0.98 12.45
C ARG A 284 1.00 0.20 12.67
N ASN A 285 1.21 1.30 11.93
CA ASN A 285 0.37 2.49 12.03
C ASN A 285 -0.91 2.39 11.17
N ARG A 286 -1.17 1.24 10.53
CA ARG A 286 -2.29 1.06 9.62
C ARG A 286 -3.35 0.14 10.21
N PHE A 287 -4.59 0.60 10.12
CA PHE A 287 -5.76 -0.23 10.37
C PHE A 287 -5.86 -1.30 9.29
N LEU A 288 -6.01 -2.56 9.70
CA LEU A 288 -6.30 -3.70 8.84
C LEU A 288 -7.55 -3.39 8.00
N GLU A 289 -7.42 -3.46 6.67
CA GLU A 289 -8.49 -3.19 5.72
C GLU A 289 -8.41 -4.27 4.64
N PHE A 290 -9.46 -5.09 4.48
CA PHE A 290 -9.45 -6.19 3.54
C PHE A 290 -9.93 -5.74 2.15
N SER A 291 -9.12 -6.01 1.13
CA SER A 291 -9.47 -5.80 -0.29
C SER A 291 -10.09 -7.05 -0.94
N LEU A 292 -9.86 -8.23 -0.37
CA LEU A 292 -10.37 -9.50 -0.87
C LEU A 292 -11.27 -10.21 0.15
N ALA A 293 -12.40 -10.73 -0.35
CA ALA A 293 -13.40 -11.40 0.47
C ALA A 293 -12.89 -12.69 1.13
N ASN A 294 -12.03 -13.45 0.47
CA ASN A 294 -11.44 -14.67 1.03
C ASN A 294 -10.54 -14.38 2.24
N GLU A 295 -9.71 -13.33 2.17
CA GLU A 295 -8.85 -12.90 3.27
C GLU A 295 -9.68 -12.46 4.48
N ALA A 296 -10.71 -11.64 4.24
CA ALA A 296 -11.67 -11.22 5.26
C ALA A 296 -12.32 -12.44 5.94
N THR A 297 -12.77 -13.43 5.16
CA THR A 297 -13.39 -14.66 5.68
C THR A 297 -12.42 -15.45 6.56
N VAL A 298 -11.20 -15.70 6.07
CA VAL A 298 -10.19 -16.47 6.79
C VAL A 298 -9.87 -15.81 8.12
N TRP A 299 -9.65 -14.49 8.13
CA TRP A 299 -9.39 -13.75 9.36
C TRP A 299 -10.58 -13.77 10.31
N GLY A 300 -11.80 -13.49 9.82
CA GLY A 300 -13.02 -13.46 10.63
C GLY A 300 -13.31 -14.79 11.31
N GLU A 301 -13.21 -15.90 10.58
CA GLU A 301 -13.38 -17.26 11.11
C GLU A 301 -12.33 -17.61 12.17
N GLN A 302 -11.10 -17.15 12.02
CA GLN A 302 -10.07 -17.31 13.05
C GLN A 302 -10.41 -16.56 14.34
N GLN A 303 -10.98 -15.36 14.24
CA GLN A 303 -11.43 -14.61 15.43
C GLN A 303 -12.65 -15.28 16.08
N PHE A 304 -13.62 -15.71 15.28
CA PHE A 304 -14.82 -16.38 15.78
C PHE A 304 -14.49 -17.68 16.54
N LYS A 305 -13.55 -18.50 16.05
CA LYS A 305 -13.11 -19.75 16.73
C LYS A 305 -12.52 -19.52 18.12
N LYS A 306 -11.89 -18.36 18.35
CA LYS A 306 -11.34 -17.97 19.66
C LYS A 306 -12.46 -17.56 20.62
N TRP A 307 -13.55 -17.01 20.10
CA TRP A 307 -14.68 -16.53 20.88
C TRP A 307 -15.52 -17.69 21.43
N LYS A 308 -15.48 -17.88 22.75
CA LYS A 308 -16.17 -18.98 23.43
C LYS A 308 -17.60 -18.60 23.80
N LEU A 309 -18.50 -18.79 22.84
CA LEU A 309 -19.95 -18.55 22.99
C LEU A 309 -20.69 -19.81 23.46
N ASN A 310 -21.61 -19.65 24.41
CA ASN A 310 -22.56 -20.72 24.74
C ASN A 310 -23.75 -20.75 23.76
N GLN A 311 -24.56 -21.80 23.80
CA GLN A 311 -25.69 -21.99 22.87
C GLN A 311 -26.72 -20.85 22.92
N LYS A 312 -26.98 -20.28 24.10
CA LYS A 312 -27.94 -19.18 24.27
C LYS A 312 -27.40 -17.90 23.60
N GLU A 313 -26.13 -17.60 23.80
CA GLU A 313 -25.47 -16.44 23.20
C GLU A 313 -25.42 -16.56 21.67
N GLN A 314 -25.03 -17.73 21.14
CA GLN A 314 -25.05 -17.98 19.70
C GLN A 314 -26.45 -17.78 19.12
N LYS A 315 -27.49 -18.32 19.77
CA LYS A 315 -28.87 -18.17 19.32
C LYS A 315 -29.31 -16.70 19.26
N VAL A 316 -29.03 -15.91 20.31
CA VAL A 316 -29.40 -14.49 20.35
C VAL A 316 -28.63 -13.68 19.30
N LEU A 317 -27.34 -13.98 19.07
CA LEU A 317 -26.55 -13.38 17.99
C LEU A 317 -27.16 -13.67 16.61
N THR A 318 -27.51 -14.93 16.33
CA THR A 318 -28.19 -15.31 15.09
C THR A 318 -29.54 -14.60 14.94
N GLU A 319 -30.35 -14.55 16.00
CA GLU A 319 -31.64 -13.84 16.01
C GLU A 319 -31.47 -12.34 15.73
N TYR A 320 -30.44 -11.72 16.32
CA TYR A 320 -30.12 -10.31 16.07
C TYR A 320 -29.87 -10.05 14.59
N THR A 321 -29.08 -10.88 13.89
CA THR A 321 -28.80 -10.67 12.45
C THR A 321 -30.06 -10.70 11.59
N LYS A 322 -31.08 -11.47 12.00
CA LYS A 322 -32.37 -11.54 11.28
C LYS A 322 -33.33 -10.41 11.66
N TYR A 323 -33.33 -10.01 12.94
CA TYR A 323 -34.34 -9.14 13.54
C TYR A 323 -33.73 -7.92 14.25
N ALA A 324 -32.62 -7.37 13.76
CA ALA A 324 -31.88 -6.29 14.43
C ALA A 324 -32.76 -5.12 14.90
N GLY A 325 -33.84 -4.81 14.17
CA GLY A 325 -34.83 -3.80 14.56
C GLY A 325 -35.50 -4.04 15.92
N THR A 326 -35.75 -5.29 16.33
CA THR A 326 -36.36 -5.61 17.63
C THR A 326 -35.44 -5.32 18.82
N PHE A 327 -34.14 -5.23 18.57
CA PHE A 327 -33.12 -4.88 19.56
C PHE A 327 -32.80 -3.39 19.49
N ASN A 328 -32.46 -2.90 18.30
CA ASN A 328 -31.91 -1.56 18.12
C ASN A 328 -32.96 -0.45 18.22
N LYS A 329 -34.22 -0.69 17.81
CA LYS A 329 -35.26 0.35 17.88
C LYS A 329 -35.58 0.72 19.34
N PRO A 330 -35.89 -0.23 20.26
CA PRO A 330 -36.10 0.10 21.67
C PRO A 330 -34.88 0.75 22.32
N LEU A 331 -33.66 0.28 22.00
CA LEU A 331 -32.42 0.88 22.49
C LEU A 331 -32.28 2.35 22.07
N ARG A 332 -32.58 2.66 20.80
CA ARG A 332 -32.53 4.05 20.29
C ARG A 332 -33.62 4.94 20.90
N GLU A 333 -34.84 4.44 21.03
CA GLU A 333 -35.96 5.18 21.65
C GLU A 333 -35.74 5.45 23.15
N ALA A 334 -35.02 4.54 23.82
CA ALA A 334 -34.64 4.66 25.22
C ALA A 334 -33.30 5.39 25.45
N ASN A 335 -32.60 5.83 24.40
CA ASN A 335 -31.22 6.35 24.48
C ASN A 335 -30.25 5.39 25.22
N GLY A 336 -30.42 4.09 25.03
CA GLY A 336 -29.61 3.04 25.63
C GLY A 336 -29.97 2.66 27.07
N ASP A 337 -30.99 3.29 27.66
CA ASP A 337 -31.47 3.00 29.02
C ASP A 337 -32.29 1.68 29.06
N LEU A 338 -31.72 0.66 29.69
CA LEU A 338 -32.35 -0.67 29.78
C LEU A 338 -33.57 -0.71 30.70
N GLU A 339 -33.76 0.24 31.62
CA GLU A 339 -34.93 0.27 32.49
C GLU A 339 -36.20 0.71 31.74
N ARG A 340 -36.03 1.37 30.61
CA ARG A 340 -37.12 1.79 29.72
C ARG A 340 -37.47 0.75 28.66
N ILE A 341 -36.86 -0.43 28.70
CA ILE A 341 -37.03 -1.50 27.71
C ILE A 341 -37.84 -2.66 28.32
N PRO A 342 -38.83 -3.21 27.57
CA PRO A 342 -39.60 -4.37 28.03
C PRO A 342 -38.72 -5.55 28.47
N ILE A 343 -39.13 -6.23 29.56
CA ILE A 343 -38.34 -7.28 30.23
C ILE A 343 -37.87 -8.39 29.27
N GLU A 344 -38.70 -8.81 28.32
CA GLU A 344 -38.35 -9.87 27.38
C GLU A 344 -37.28 -9.43 26.38
N THR A 345 -37.36 -8.20 25.86
CA THR A 345 -36.32 -7.62 25.00
C THR A 345 -35.03 -7.39 25.80
N LYS A 346 -35.15 -6.91 27.06
CA LYS A 346 -34.02 -6.67 27.96
C LYS A 346 -33.20 -7.93 28.21
N LYS A 347 -33.83 -9.10 28.41
CA LYS A 347 -33.13 -10.39 28.59
C LYS A 347 -32.23 -10.75 27.41
N ASN A 348 -32.71 -10.51 26.19
CA ASN A 348 -31.95 -10.78 24.97
C ASN A 348 -30.81 -9.78 24.80
N ILE A 349 -31.04 -8.48 25.07
CA ILE A 349 -29.99 -7.44 25.06
C ILE A 349 -28.87 -7.78 26.07
N VAL A 350 -29.21 -8.13 27.31
CA VAL A 350 -28.21 -8.51 28.33
C VAL A 350 -27.41 -9.74 27.91
N THR A 351 -28.06 -10.71 27.25
CA THR A 351 -27.37 -11.90 26.73
C THR A 351 -26.40 -11.54 25.59
N LEU A 352 -26.80 -10.60 24.72
CA LEU A 352 -25.98 -10.14 23.60
C LEU A 352 -24.79 -9.28 24.08
N ASP A 353 -24.99 -8.42 25.08
CA ASP A 353 -23.93 -7.67 25.75
C ASP A 353 -22.87 -8.62 26.34
N ALA A 354 -23.32 -9.60 27.15
CA ALA A 354 -22.44 -10.59 27.76
C ALA A 354 -21.68 -11.45 26.72
N ALA A 355 -22.27 -11.68 25.55
CA ALA A 355 -21.59 -12.35 24.45
C ALA A 355 -20.44 -11.47 23.92
N LEU A 356 -20.73 -10.20 23.57
CA LEU A 356 -19.77 -9.28 22.96
C LEU A 356 -18.63 -8.88 23.91
N GLU A 357 -18.88 -8.81 25.21
CA GLU A 357 -17.84 -8.56 26.23
C GLU A 357 -16.73 -9.61 26.25
N LYS A 358 -17.03 -10.86 25.85
CA LYS A 358 -16.05 -11.96 25.78
C LYS A 358 -15.13 -11.89 24.57
N SER A 359 -15.41 -11.00 23.62
CA SER A 359 -14.62 -10.86 22.40
C SER A 359 -13.97 -9.49 22.32
N LYS A 360 -12.70 -9.49 21.93
CA LYS A 360 -11.94 -8.28 21.65
C LYS A 360 -11.37 -8.37 20.25
N ILE A 361 -11.41 -7.24 19.55
CA ILE A 361 -10.83 -7.12 18.21
C ILE A 361 -9.30 -7.23 18.33
N SER A 362 -8.68 -8.10 17.53
CA SER A 362 -7.25 -8.43 17.66
C SER A 362 -6.29 -7.46 16.98
N ASN A 363 -6.80 -6.54 16.15
CA ASN A 363 -6.03 -5.61 15.34
C ASN A 363 -6.75 -4.26 15.29
N ASP A 364 -6.01 -3.18 15.11
CA ASP A 364 -6.59 -1.96 14.58
C ASP A 364 -7.21 -2.32 13.22
N ILE A 365 -8.51 -2.08 13.02
CA ILE A 365 -9.26 -2.55 11.84
C ILE A 365 -10.21 -1.47 11.28
N ILE A 366 -10.37 -1.44 9.96
CA ILE A 366 -11.40 -0.66 9.29
C ILE A 366 -12.64 -1.52 9.10
N LEU A 367 -13.76 -1.02 9.60
CA LEU A 367 -15.08 -1.62 9.40
C LEU A 367 -15.93 -0.70 8.54
N TYR A 368 -16.85 -1.28 7.79
CA TYR A 368 -17.71 -0.58 6.85
C TYR A 368 -19.17 -0.70 7.25
N ARG A 369 -19.92 0.37 7.02
CA ARG A 369 -21.38 0.35 7.14
C ARG A 369 -21.99 1.19 6.03
N GLY A 370 -22.97 0.60 5.33
CA GLY A 370 -23.83 1.32 4.42
C GLY A 370 -25.06 1.87 5.15
N ASP A 371 -25.34 3.16 4.99
CA ASP A 371 -26.51 3.83 5.57
C ASP A 371 -27.22 4.69 4.51
N ASP A 372 -28.45 5.10 4.83
CA ASP A 372 -29.26 6.04 4.04
C ASP A 372 -29.08 7.47 4.57
N PHE A 373 -29.51 8.48 3.78
CA PHE A 373 -29.41 9.89 4.16
C PHE A 373 -30.12 10.26 5.47
N SER A 374 -31.04 9.42 5.95
CA SER A 374 -31.65 9.56 7.28
C SER A 374 -30.63 9.59 8.42
N LEU A 375 -29.39 9.14 8.21
CA LEU A 375 -28.29 9.29 9.17
C LEU A 375 -28.05 10.75 9.59
N PHE A 376 -28.30 11.69 8.68
CA PHE A 376 -28.19 13.13 8.92
C PHE A 376 -29.50 13.79 9.39
N GLY A 377 -30.52 12.99 9.71
CA GLY A 377 -31.84 13.47 10.12
C GLY A 377 -32.68 13.96 8.95
N LYS A 378 -33.75 14.71 9.26
CA LYS A 378 -34.73 15.20 8.27
C LYS A 378 -34.27 16.46 7.52
N ASP A 379 -33.19 17.11 7.97
CA ASP A 379 -32.76 18.43 7.47
C ASP A 379 -32.02 18.39 6.11
N VAL A 380 -32.04 17.26 5.39
CA VAL A 380 -31.18 17.02 4.20
C VAL A 380 -31.97 16.65 2.94
N GLU A 381 -33.22 17.10 2.83
CA GLU A 381 -34.13 16.78 1.70
C GLU A 381 -33.61 17.21 0.30
N LYS A 382 -32.51 17.97 0.22
CA LYS A 382 -31.91 18.43 -1.05
C LYS A 382 -30.46 17.95 -1.27
N LEU A 383 -29.99 16.99 -0.47
CA LEU A 383 -28.60 16.54 -0.54
C LEU A 383 -28.30 15.80 -1.85
N ILE A 384 -29.32 15.18 -2.46
CA ILE A 384 -29.21 14.45 -3.71
C ILE A 384 -30.27 14.91 -4.70
N ASP A 385 -29.92 14.98 -5.98
CA ASP A 385 -30.85 15.28 -7.07
C ASP A 385 -31.53 14.00 -7.62
N THR A 386 -32.44 14.19 -8.58
CA THR A 386 -33.17 13.09 -9.23
C THR A 386 -32.29 12.18 -10.08
N ASN A 387 -31.07 12.60 -10.41
CA ASN A 387 -30.08 11.84 -11.17
C ASN A 387 -29.08 11.12 -10.26
N GLY A 388 -29.27 11.19 -8.93
CA GLY A 388 -28.39 10.57 -7.95
C GLY A 388 -27.09 11.35 -7.70
N LYS A 389 -27.03 12.64 -8.02
CA LYS A 389 -25.85 13.49 -7.81
C LYS A 389 -25.97 14.28 -6.52
N ILE A 390 -24.88 14.32 -5.77
CA ILE A 390 -24.85 15.03 -4.49
C ILE A 390 -24.58 16.52 -4.73
N SER A 391 -25.41 17.39 -4.16
CA SER A 391 -25.19 18.83 -4.15
C SER A 391 -23.99 19.18 -3.27
N GLU A 392 -22.96 19.79 -3.85
CA GLU A 392 -21.72 20.14 -3.15
C GLU A 392 -21.96 21.19 -2.05
N GLU A 393 -22.81 22.19 -2.32
CA GLU A 393 -23.21 23.20 -1.34
C GLU A 393 -23.90 22.57 -0.12
N GLN A 394 -24.89 21.70 -0.35
CA GLN A 394 -25.60 21.03 0.74
C GLN A 394 -24.68 20.04 1.47
N PHE A 395 -23.79 19.38 0.74
CA PHE A 395 -22.78 18.50 1.34
C PHE A 395 -21.86 19.25 2.29
N GLU A 396 -21.37 20.45 1.94
CA GLU A 396 -20.52 21.24 2.83
C GLU A 396 -21.24 21.67 4.11
N ILE A 397 -22.55 22.00 4.03
CA ILE A 397 -23.38 22.27 5.23
C ILE A 397 -23.45 21.04 6.13
N VAL A 398 -23.71 19.86 5.55
CA VAL A 398 -23.75 18.58 6.29
C VAL A 398 -22.39 18.28 6.90
N LYS A 399 -21.31 18.39 6.12
CA LYS A 399 -19.94 18.17 6.57
C LYS A 399 -19.60 19.08 7.73
N HIS A 400 -19.92 20.37 7.66
CA HIS A 400 -19.69 21.32 8.76
C HIS A 400 -20.46 20.95 10.03
N LYS A 401 -21.71 20.49 9.90
CA LYS A 401 -22.56 20.08 11.04
C LYS A 401 -22.02 18.85 11.77
N TYR A 402 -21.47 17.88 11.03
CA TYR A 402 -21.11 16.56 11.58
C TYR A 402 -19.61 16.31 11.78
N LYS A 403 -18.73 16.94 10.99
CA LYS A 403 -17.28 16.77 11.12
C LYS A 403 -16.79 17.26 12.48
N GLY A 404 -15.93 16.46 13.11
CA GLY A 404 -15.38 16.70 14.44
C GLY A 404 -16.37 16.47 15.59
N LYS A 405 -17.60 16.02 15.32
CA LYS A 405 -18.60 15.75 16.35
C LYS A 405 -18.62 14.28 16.74
N ASP A 406 -18.90 14.05 18.01
CA ASP A 406 -19.18 12.72 18.54
C ASP A 406 -20.59 12.29 18.17
N ARG A 407 -20.73 10.99 17.90
CA ARG A 407 -22.01 10.32 17.73
C ARG A 407 -22.01 9.03 18.53
N THR A 408 -23.13 8.76 19.18
CA THR A 408 -23.35 7.51 19.91
C THR A 408 -24.45 6.73 19.20
N GLU A 409 -24.15 5.49 18.83
CA GLU A 409 -25.17 4.52 18.41
C GLU A 409 -25.63 3.77 19.66
N HIS A 410 -26.86 4.04 20.09
CA HIS A 410 -27.44 3.43 21.29
C HIS A 410 -27.86 1.98 21.06
N GLY A 411 -28.17 1.59 19.82
CA GLY A 411 -28.30 0.19 19.42
C GLY A 411 -26.94 -0.47 19.24
N TYR A 412 -26.92 -1.75 18.87
CA TYR A 412 -25.70 -2.40 18.39
C TYR A 412 -25.36 -1.88 16.99
N LEU A 413 -24.06 -1.76 16.71
CA LEU A 413 -23.58 -1.22 15.45
C LEU A 413 -23.10 -2.37 14.56
N SER A 414 -24.00 -2.84 13.69
CA SER A 414 -23.69 -3.82 12.64
C SER A 414 -22.80 -3.19 11.57
N THR A 415 -21.65 -3.80 11.34
CA THR A 415 -20.64 -3.38 10.36
C THR A 415 -20.12 -4.59 9.60
N SER A 416 -19.37 -4.37 8.53
CA SER A 416 -18.67 -5.42 7.78
C SER A 416 -17.16 -5.19 7.81
N ILE A 417 -16.37 -6.25 7.91
CA ILE A 417 -14.91 -6.17 7.75
C ILE A 417 -14.47 -5.98 6.29
N PHE A 418 -15.40 -6.08 5.33
CA PHE A 418 -15.12 -6.01 3.91
C PHE A 418 -16.07 -5.02 3.22
N ASN A 419 -15.57 -4.20 2.29
CA ASN A 419 -16.43 -3.30 1.51
C ASN A 419 -16.80 -3.95 0.17
N GLY A 420 -17.87 -4.73 0.17
CA GLY A 420 -18.33 -5.47 -0.99
C GLY A 420 -19.71 -5.05 -1.48
N THR A 421 -20.35 -5.95 -2.23
CA THR A 421 -21.67 -5.74 -2.84
C THR A 421 -22.83 -5.64 -1.85
N GLN A 422 -22.63 -6.03 -0.58
CA GLN A 422 -23.65 -5.94 0.47
C GLN A 422 -24.10 -4.49 0.77
N PHE A 423 -23.31 -3.50 0.37
CA PHE A 423 -23.66 -2.09 0.46
C PHE A 423 -24.15 -1.50 -0.88
N GLY A 424 -24.41 -2.35 -1.89
CA GLY A 424 -24.91 -1.93 -3.18
C GLY A 424 -26.17 -1.06 -3.04
N GLY A 425 -26.12 0.15 -3.60
CA GLY A 425 -27.22 1.12 -3.54
C GLY A 425 -27.29 1.97 -2.28
N ARG A 426 -26.35 1.84 -1.33
CA ARG A 426 -26.31 2.71 -0.14
C ARG A 426 -25.65 4.05 -0.48
N PRO A 427 -26.33 5.19 -0.21
CA PRO A 427 -25.78 6.51 -0.50
C PRO A 427 -24.63 6.92 0.42
N ILE A 428 -24.55 6.32 1.61
CA ILE A 428 -23.51 6.64 2.60
C ILE A 428 -22.73 5.37 2.90
N ILE A 429 -21.40 5.46 2.86
CA ILE A 429 -20.49 4.44 3.38
C ILE A 429 -19.66 5.05 4.50
N THR A 430 -19.83 4.53 5.72
CA THR A 430 -18.99 4.91 6.85
C THR A 430 -17.85 3.92 7.02
N LYS A 431 -16.62 4.43 7.04
CA LYS A 431 -15.39 3.72 7.41
C LYS A 431 -15.09 3.98 8.88
N PHE A 432 -15.32 2.99 9.74
CA PHE A 432 -14.98 3.04 11.15
C PHE A 432 -13.57 2.49 11.36
N LYS A 433 -12.66 3.35 11.80
CA LYS A 433 -11.39 2.96 12.40
C LYS A 433 -11.66 2.49 13.82
N VAL A 434 -11.38 1.22 14.11
CA VAL A 434 -11.58 0.60 15.42
C VAL A 434 -10.26 0.08 15.94
N LEU A 435 -9.92 0.45 17.17
CA LEU A 435 -8.64 0.09 17.77
C LEU A 435 -8.65 -1.35 18.27
N GLN A 436 -7.47 -1.97 18.25
CA GLN A 436 -7.22 -3.24 18.89
C GLN A 436 -7.65 -3.20 20.35
N GLY A 437 -8.26 -4.29 20.80
CA GLY A 437 -8.76 -4.44 22.16
C GLY A 437 -10.17 -3.90 22.38
N SER A 438 -10.75 -3.17 21.42
CA SER A 438 -12.16 -2.78 21.46
C SER A 438 -13.07 -4.02 21.51
N PRO A 439 -14.17 -3.98 22.28
CA PRO A 439 -15.17 -5.04 22.28
C PRO A 439 -15.85 -5.15 20.91
N GLY A 440 -16.10 -6.37 20.47
CA GLY A 440 -16.74 -6.65 19.19
C GLY A 440 -16.50 -8.09 18.72
N GLY A 441 -17.41 -8.62 17.92
CA GLY A 441 -17.36 -10.01 17.48
C GLY A 441 -17.69 -10.17 15.99
N TYR A 442 -16.88 -10.96 15.27
CA TYR A 442 -17.22 -11.41 13.93
C TYR A 442 -18.31 -12.48 14.03
N ILE A 443 -19.42 -12.33 13.30
CA ILE A 443 -20.62 -13.16 13.48
C ILE A 443 -21.15 -13.77 12.17
N ASP A 444 -20.47 -13.56 11.04
CA ASP A 444 -20.96 -14.04 9.73
C ASP A 444 -21.20 -15.56 9.70
N SER A 445 -20.37 -16.34 10.40
CA SER A 445 -20.45 -17.80 10.49
C SER A 445 -21.79 -18.32 11.06
N ILE A 446 -22.38 -17.56 11.98
CA ILE A 446 -23.66 -17.82 12.64
C ILE A 446 -24.77 -16.84 12.23
N SER A 447 -24.48 -15.94 11.29
CA SER A 447 -25.44 -14.97 10.78
C SER A 447 -26.53 -15.67 10.00
N TYR A 448 -27.76 -15.15 10.12
CA TYR A 448 -28.86 -15.51 9.24
C TYR A 448 -28.59 -15.04 7.79
N PHE A 449 -27.86 -13.95 7.63
CA PHE A 449 -27.45 -13.39 6.34
C PHE A 449 -25.93 -13.54 6.15
N LYS A 450 -25.50 -14.75 5.80
CA LYS A 450 -24.08 -15.05 5.52
C LYS A 450 -23.56 -14.27 4.32
N GLY A 451 -22.24 -14.02 4.29
CA GLY A 451 -21.58 -13.28 3.23
C GLY A 451 -21.71 -11.77 3.36
N GLN A 452 -22.19 -11.28 4.51
CA GLN A 452 -22.13 -9.86 4.87
C GLN A 452 -20.81 -9.52 5.58
N TYR A 453 -20.04 -10.53 5.95
CA TYR A 453 -18.78 -10.42 6.69
C TYR A 453 -18.96 -9.60 7.97
N GLU A 454 -20.08 -9.82 8.65
CA GLU A 454 -20.52 -8.95 9.73
C GLU A 454 -19.58 -9.04 10.95
N LEU A 455 -19.11 -7.87 11.39
CA LEU A 455 -18.52 -7.66 12.71
C LEU A 455 -19.44 -6.73 13.49
N LEU A 456 -19.95 -7.24 14.62
CA LEU A 456 -20.89 -6.53 15.46
C LEU A 456 -20.15 -5.80 16.58
N LEU A 457 -20.33 -4.49 16.64
CA LEU A 457 -19.86 -3.65 17.75
C LEU A 457 -20.97 -3.52 18.81
N PRO A 458 -20.60 -3.41 20.10
CA PRO A 458 -21.57 -3.34 21.19
C PRO A 458 -22.44 -2.09 21.12
N ARG A 459 -23.55 -2.13 21.84
CA ARG A 459 -24.42 -0.96 22.00
C ARG A 459 -23.71 0.18 22.73
N ASN A 460 -24.22 1.39 22.56
CA ASN A 460 -23.61 2.64 23.06
C ASN A 460 -22.19 2.88 22.53
N THR A 461 -21.88 2.37 21.33
CA THR A 461 -20.61 2.67 20.67
C THR A 461 -20.58 4.15 20.29
N THR A 462 -19.57 4.87 20.80
CA THR A 462 -19.34 6.27 20.47
C THR A 462 -18.20 6.40 19.47
N TYR A 463 -18.38 7.22 18.44
CA TYR A 463 -17.35 7.52 17.45
C TYR A 463 -17.33 8.99 17.10
N ILE A 464 -16.17 9.49 16.65
CA ILE A 464 -16.02 10.84 16.13
C ILE A 464 -15.91 10.79 14.60
N ILE A 465 -16.66 11.64 13.90
CA ILE A 465 -16.51 11.82 12.47
C ILE A 465 -15.26 12.67 12.21
N LYS A 466 -14.20 12.07 11.69
CA LYS A 466 -12.93 12.76 11.40
C LYS A 466 -13.01 13.55 10.10
N ASP A 467 -13.62 12.97 9.08
CA ASP A 467 -13.81 13.65 7.81
C ASP A 467 -14.98 13.06 7.01
N MET A 468 -15.38 13.80 5.98
CA MET A 468 -16.42 13.40 5.03
C MET A 468 -16.03 13.89 3.63
N TYR A 469 -16.31 13.10 2.60
CA TYR A 469 -16.12 13.53 1.20
C TYR A 469 -17.10 12.84 0.25
N ILE A 470 -17.34 13.45 -0.90
CA ILE A 470 -18.16 12.89 -1.98
C ILE A 470 -17.27 11.97 -2.82
N LYS A 471 -17.71 10.72 -3.02
CA LYS A 471 -17.20 9.83 -4.06
C LYS A 471 -18.16 9.90 -5.24
N LYS A 472 -17.74 10.56 -6.32
CA LYS A 472 -18.52 10.66 -7.55
C LYS A 472 -18.63 9.29 -8.21
N SER A 473 -19.77 9.02 -8.83
CA SER A 473 -19.94 7.80 -9.63
C SER A 473 -19.12 7.88 -10.92
N GLU A 474 -18.38 6.81 -11.22
CA GLU A 474 -17.66 6.62 -12.49
C GLU A 474 -18.62 6.37 -13.68
N LYS A 475 -19.85 5.91 -13.41
CA LYS A 475 -20.89 5.74 -14.43
C LYS A 475 -21.68 7.03 -14.61
N THR A 476 -21.97 7.40 -15.86
CA THR A 476 -22.75 8.59 -16.24
C THR A 476 -24.11 8.66 -15.53
N ASN A 477 -24.76 7.51 -15.30
CA ASN A 477 -26.05 7.40 -14.60
C ASN A 477 -25.93 6.75 -13.21
N GLY A 478 -24.71 6.64 -12.65
CA GLY A 478 -24.55 6.08 -11.31
C GLY A 478 -24.66 7.15 -10.22
N MET A 479 -24.99 6.69 -9.02
CA MET A 479 -25.24 7.51 -7.84
C MET A 479 -23.93 7.91 -7.16
N ASP A 480 -23.77 9.18 -6.84
CA ASP A 480 -22.67 9.65 -5.99
C ASP A 480 -22.87 9.12 -4.56
N GLN A 481 -21.78 8.87 -3.85
CA GLN A 481 -21.81 8.40 -2.46
C GLN A 481 -21.12 9.40 -1.53
N ILE A 482 -21.59 9.48 -0.29
CA ILE A 482 -20.87 10.15 0.79
C ILE A 482 -20.03 9.11 1.52
N ILE A 483 -18.73 9.35 1.60
CA ILE A 483 -17.83 8.56 2.41
C ILE A 483 -17.57 9.30 3.72
N ILE A 484 -17.80 8.63 4.84
CA ILE A 484 -17.53 9.14 6.18
C ILE A 484 -16.33 8.39 6.74
N GLU A 485 -15.33 9.13 7.22
CA GLU A 485 -14.23 8.57 8.00
C GLU A 485 -14.48 8.82 9.49
N ALA A 486 -14.66 7.75 10.25
CA ALA A 486 -14.96 7.81 11.68
C ALA A 486 -13.90 7.05 12.49
N LEU A 487 -13.64 7.51 13.72
CA LEU A 487 -12.83 6.80 14.71
C LEU A 487 -13.71 6.40 15.88
N VAL A 488 -13.81 5.10 16.14
CA VAL A 488 -14.50 4.58 17.33
C VAL A 488 -13.68 4.91 18.56
N LYS A 489 -14.33 5.50 19.56
CA LYS A 489 -13.69 5.83 20.83
C LYS A 489 -13.60 4.57 21.69
N PRO A 490 -12.51 4.39 22.45
CA PRO A 490 -12.45 3.35 23.48
C PRO A 490 -13.65 3.50 24.42
N THR A 491 -14.33 2.39 24.72
CA THR A 491 -15.38 2.37 25.72
C THR A 491 -14.74 2.64 27.08
N THR A 492 -15.02 3.81 27.68
CA THR A 492 -14.73 4.02 29.10
C THR A 492 -15.61 3.05 29.88
N GLN A 493 -15.00 2.10 30.59
CA GLN A 493 -15.71 1.30 31.58
C GLN A 493 -16.29 2.27 32.61
N SER A 494 -17.61 2.41 32.62
CA SER A 494 -18.37 3.10 33.67
C SER A 494 -18.78 2.11 34.75
#